data_AF-W0EUW7-F1
#
_entry.id   AF-W0EUW7-F1
#
_cell.length_a   1.000
_cell.length_b   1.000
_cell.length_c   1.000
_cell.angle_alpha   90.00
_cell.angle_beta   90.00
_cell.angle_gamma   90.00
#
_symmetry.space_group_name_H-M   'P 1'
#
loop_
_entity.id
_entity.type
_entity.pdbx_description
1 polymer ?
#
loop_
_entity_poly.entity_id
_entity_poly.type
_entity_poly.pdbx_seq_one_letter_code
_entity_poly.pdbx_strand_id
1 'polypeptide(L)'
;MNDSVFSSSNNTNNKEAVSCNSLRRSLFEYIKLERPDLKRSDTISANELNEYKLKYISKYLLRDIHQLSELENNVISSMTNQTIISDMIDEDGDNKLTLGQRLADKVSGFGGSWTFIILFIILLFAWVVINIYWLHNKGFDPYPFILLNLFLSCIAALQAPVIMMSQNRQEEKDRARSKMDYMVNLKSELEVRILHEKLDQVLANHDEIMNHIKKGNGNSE
;
A
#
# COMPACT_ATOMS: atom_id res chain seq x y z
N MET A 1 19.57 49.57 -33.43
CA MET A 1 19.46 49.47 -34.90
C MET A 1 20.12 48.16 -35.28
N ASN A 2 19.35 47.06 -35.32
CA ASN A 2 18.66 46.52 -36.51
C ASN A 2 19.69 46.05 -37.58
N ASP A 3 19.70 44.83 -38.11
CA ASP A 3 18.62 43.87 -38.34
C ASP A 3 19.16 42.46 -38.69
N SER A 4 18.39 41.43 -38.31
CA SER A 4 18.02 40.20 -39.04
C SER A 4 19.04 39.22 -39.67
N VAL A 5 18.59 37.95 -39.70
CA VAL A 5 18.89 36.81 -40.61
C VAL A 5 19.54 35.61 -39.89
N PHE A 6 18.74 34.64 -39.40
CA PHE A 6 18.29 33.40 -40.07
C PHE A 6 19.35 32.29 -40.11
N SER A 7 19.17 31.22 -39.31
CA SER A 7 18.95 29.85 -39.82
C SER A 7 19.07 28.79 -38.71
N SER A 8 17.95 28.09 -38.51
CA SER A 8 17.82 26.65 -38.26
C SER A 8 18.65 25.97 -37.17
N SER A 9 17.95 25.62 -36.10
CA SER A 9 17.93 24.22 -35.65
C SER A 9 16.49 23.80 -35.36
N ASN A 10 15.88 23.21 -36.39
CA ASN A 10 14.79 22.27 -36.23
C ASN A 10 15.30 21.06 -35.43
N ASN A 11 14.68 20.70 -34.30
CA ASN A 11 14.38 19.28 -34.00
C ASN A 11 13.46 19.08 -32.79
N THR A 12 12.27 18.54 -33.07
CA THR A 12 11.55 17.51 -32.28
C THR A 12 11.27 17.74 -30.79
N ASN A 13 10.13 18.34 -30.47
CA ASN A 13 9.29 17.84 -29.37
C ASN A 13 7.79 18.18 -29.54
N ASN A 14 7.34 18.25 -30.80
CA ASN A 14 5.97 18.62 -31.17
C ASN A 14 5.14 17.39 -31.55
N LYS A 15 5.15 16.36 -30.71
CA LYS A 15 4.27 15.19 -30.87
C LYS A 15 3.21 15.24 -29.79
N GLU A 16 1.97 15.40 -30.24
CA GLU A 16 0.72 15.32 -29.47
C GLU A 16 0.30 16.62 -28.76
N ALA A 17 0.11 17.68 -29.53
CA ALA A 17 -0.74 18.79 -29.11
C ALA A 17 -2.21 18.36 -29.23
N VAL A 18 -2.94 18.36 -28.11
CA VAL A 18 -4.35 17.94 -28.04
C VAL A 18 -5.25 19.17 -28.08
N SER A 19 -6.25 19.17 -28.95
CA SER A 19 -7.21 20.27 -29.05
C SER A 19 -8.13 20.31 -27.83
N CYS A 20 -8.33 21.51 -27.26
CA CYS A 20 -9.25 21.67 -26.14
C CYS A 20 -10.72 21.35 -26.48
N ASN A 21 -11.08 21.27 -27.77
CA ASN A 21 -12.42 20.87 -28.19
C ASN A 21 -12.72 19.38 -27.99
N SER A 22 -11.69 18.51 -28.00
CA SER A 22 -11.86 17.08 -27.75
C SER A 22 -11.88 16.74 -26.24
N LEU A 23 -11.67 17.72 -25.37
CA LEU A 23 -11.68 17.52 -23.93
C LEU A 23 -13.10 17.45 -23.37
N ARG A 24 -13.32 16.53 -22.42
CA ARG A 24 -14.57 16.45 -21.66
C ARG A 24 -14.84 17.80 -21.00
N ARG A 25 -16.10 18.28 -21.09
CA ARG A 25 -16.49 19.62 -20.62
C ARG A 25 -16.06 19.89 -19.18
N SER A 26 -16.17 18.90 -18.31
CA SER A 26 -15.81 19.02 -16.89
C SER A 26 -14.31 19.16 -16.63
N LEU A 27 -13.46 18.49 -17.41
CA LEU A 27 -12.00 18.64 -17.35
C LEU A 27 -11.57 20.01 -17.91
N PHE A 28 -12.20 20.47 -19.00
CA PHE A 28 -11.91 21.79 -19.56
C PHE A 28 -12.30 22.93 -18.60
N GLU A 29 -13.46 22.85 -17.94
CA GLU A 29 -13.85 23.83 -16.90
C GLU A 29 -12.86 23.83 -15.73
N TYR A 30 -12.26 22.69 -15.39
CA TYR A 30 -11.22 22.64 -14.35
C TYR A 30 -9.90 23.28 -14.79
N ILE A 31 -9.44 22.99 -16.01
CA ILE A 31 -8.24 23.64 -16.57
C ILE A 31 -8.44 25.16 -16.64
N LYS A 32 -9.65 25.60 -17.03
CA LYS A 32 -10.00 27.03 -17.11
C LYS A 32 -9.97 27.76 -15.76
N LEU A 33 -10.17 27.04 -14.64
CA LEU A 33 -10.03 27.62 -13.29
C LEU A 33 -8.57 27.96 -12.95
N GLU A 34 -7.59 27.19 -13.44
CA GLU A 34 -6.16 27.48 -13.24
C GLU A 34 -5.56 28.33 -14.38
N ARG A 35 -6.12 28.26 -15.60
CA ARG A 35 -5.70 29.01 -16.80
C ARG A 35 -6.89 29.73 -17.45
N PRO A 36 -7.21 30.96 -17.02
CA PRO A 36 -8.37 31.73 -17.53
C PRO A 36 -8.22 32.17 -18.99
N ASP A 37 -6.98 32.18 -19.50
CA ASP A 37 -6.57 32.59 -20.83
C ASP A 37 -6.87 31.56 -21.92
N LEU A 38 -7.06 30.28 -21.55
CA LEU A 38 -7.26 29.18 -22.49
C LEU A 38 -8.66 29.20 -23.11
N LYS A 39 -8.72 29.28 -24.44
CA LYS A 39 -9.95 29.15 -25.22
C LYS A 39 -10.10 27.73 -25.75
N ARG A 40 -11.33 27.33 -26.08
CA ARG A 40 -11.62 25.99 -26.63
C ARG A 40 -10.95 25.71 -27.98
N SER A 41 -10.50 26.76 -28.67
CA SER A 41 -9.73 26.69 -29.91
C SER A 41 -8.27 26.31 -29.70
N ASP A 42 -7.77 26.42 -28.47
CA ASP A 42 -6.34 26.36 -28.21
C ASP A 42 -5.90 24.91 -27.99
N THR A 43 -4.63 24.64 -28.26
CA THR A 43 -4.04 23.30 -28.12
C THR A 43 -3.17 23.25 -26.87
N ILE A 44 -3.30 22.19 -26.09
CA ILE A 44 -2.47 21.93 -24.91
C ILE A 44 -1.53 20.76 -25.21
N SER A 45 -0.33 20.77 -24.63
CA SER A 45 0.59 19.64 -24.78
C SER A 45 0.02 18.38 -24.11
N ALA A 46 0.23 17.19 -24.67
CA ALA A 46 -0.22 15.93 -24.06
C ALA A 46 0.35 15.74 -22.64
N ASN A 47 1.56 16.24 -22.38
CA ASN A 47 2.18 16.14 -21.07
C ASN A 47 1.50 17.04 -20.02
N GLU A 48 1.23 18.32 -20.35
CA GLU A 48 0.42 19.18 -19.47
C GLU A 48 -0.99 18.62 -19.29
N LEU A 49 -1.61 18.11 -20.35
CA LEU A 49 -2.96 17.55 -20.26
C LEU A 49 -3.01 16.38 -19.27
N ASN A 50 -1.99 15.52 -19.28
CA ASN A 50 -1.90 14.41 -18.33
C ASN A 50 -1.73 14.89 -16.89
N GLU A 51 -0.93 15.94 -16.65
CA GLU A 51 -0.84 16.56 -15.31
C GLU A 51 -2.19 17.13 -14.86
N TYR A 52 -2.90 17.84 -15.74
CA TYR A 52 -4.22 18.38 -15.43
C TYR A 52 -5.28 17.30 -15.23
N LYS A 53 -5.22 16.19 -15.98
CA LYS A 53 -6.07 15.00 -15.74
C LYS A 53 -5.80 14.40 -14.37
N LEU A 54 -4.54 14.21 -14.00
CA LEU A 54 -4.15 13.71 -12.68
C LEU A 54 -4.63 14.64 -11.54
N LYS A 55 -4.45 15.96 -11.70
CA LYS A 55 -4.97 16.96 -10.74
C LYS A 55 -6.51 16.97 -10.67
N TYR A 56 -7.19 16.86 -11.80
CA TYR A 56 -8.65 16.81 -11.89
C TYR A 56 -9.21 15.57 -11.21
N ILE A 57 -8.66 14.41 -11.53
CA ILE A 57 -9.01 13.12 -10.92
C ILE A 57 -8.75 13.19 -9.42
N SER A 58 -7.58 13.68 -8.99
CA SER A 58 -7.26 13.93 -7.58
C SER A 58 -8.29 14.83 -6.90
N LYS A 59 -8.69 15.95 -7.52
CA LYS A 59 -9.68 16.91 -6.96
C LYS A 59 -11.08 16.32 -6.79
N TYR A 60 -11.53 15.50 -7.74
CA TYR A 60 -12.85 14.86 -7.64
C TYR A 60 -12.82 13.62 -6.73
N LEU A 61 -11.70 12.87 -6.69
CA LEU A 61 -11.45 11.84 -5.67
C LEU A 61 -11.46 12.44 -4.26
N LEU A 62 -10.81 13.59 -4.09
CA LEU A 62 -10.74 14.37 -2.85
C LEU A 62 -12.11 14.79 -2.28
N ARG A 63 -13.13 14.87 -3.13
CA ARG A 63 -14.48 15.27 -2.72
C ARG A 63 -15.29 14.08 -2.21
N ASP A 64 -15.05 12.89 -2.76
CA ASP A 64 -15.77 11.67 -2.41
C ASP A 64 -15.03 10.85 -1.33
N ILE A 65 -13.72 11.06 -1.17
CA ILE A 65 -12.85 10.43 -0.18
C ILE A 65 -12.42 11.50 0.83
N HIS A 66 -12.99 11.44 2.03
CA HIS A 66 -12.70 12.37 3.14
C HIS A 66 -11.19 12.53 3.38
N GLN A 67 -10.66 13.74 3.19
CA GLN A 67 -9.32 14.24 3.56
C GLN A 67 -8.16 13.25 3.34
N LEU A 68 -7.40 13.44 2.25
CA LEU A 68 -6.28 12.55 1.87
C LEU A 68 -5.33 12.30 3.05
N SER A 69 -5.26 11.04 3.49
CA SER A 69 -4.19 10.56 4.37
C SER A 69 -2.87 10.58 3.60
N GLU A 70 -1.74 10.77 4.29
CA GLU A 70 -0.38 10.66 3.70
C GLU A 70 -0.20 9.39 2.85
N LEU A 71 -0.85 8.31 3.29
CA LEU A 71 -0.90 7.01 2.61
C LEU A 71 -1.48 7.09 1.19
N GLU A 72 -2.49 7.91 0.97
CA GLU A 72 -3.22 8.01 -0.31
C GLU A 72 -2.45 8.88 -1.32
N ASN A 73 -1.79 9.93 -0.84
CA ASN A 73 -0.84 10.71 -1.64
C ASN A 73 0.32 9.85 -2.15
N ASN A 74 0.81 8.92 -1.32
CA ASN A 74 1.85 7.97 -1.70
C ASN A 74 1.38 7.03 -2.82
N VAL A 75 0.14 6.54 -2.76
CA VAL A 75 -0.46 5.71 -3.82
C VAL A 75 -0.56 6.48 -5.13
N ILE A 76 -1.08 7.71 -5.12
CA ILE A 76 -1.21 8.54 -6.33
C ILE A 76 0.18 8.80 -6.95
N SER A 77 1.18 9.09 -6.13
CA SER A 77 2.55 9.33 -6.58
C SER A 77 3.17 8.08 -7.22
N SER A 78 2.88 6.89 -6.68
CA SER A 78 3.33 5.61 -7.25
C SER A 78 2.71 5.30 -8.62
N MET A 79 1.47 5.73 -8.87
CA MET A 79 0.80 5.52 -10.17
C MET A 79 1.44 6.37 -11.27
N THR A 80 1.84 7.60 -10.94
CA THR A 80 2.53 8.50 -11.89
C THR A 80 3.90 7.96 -12.28
N ASN A 81 4.65 7.40 -11.32
CA ASN A 81 6.01 6.91 -11.54
C ASN A 81 6.11 5.43 -11.94
N GLN A 82 4.97 4.73 -12.11
CA GLN A 82 4.91 3.28 -12.37
C GLN A 82 5.73 2.42 -11.38
N THR A 83 5.92 2.89 -10.15
CA THR A 83 6.67 2.14 -9.13
C THR A 83 5.80 1.06 -8.50
N ILE A 84 6.43 -0.06 -8.13
CA ILE A 84 5.76 -1.14 -7.40
C ILE A 84 5.60 -0.67 -5.95
N ILE A 85 4.37 -0.74 -5.42
CA ILE A 85 4.06 -0.36 -4.02
C ILE A 85 4.91 -1.18 -3.02
N SER A 86 5.38 -2.37 -3.42
CA SER A 86 6.25 -3.23 -2.62
C SER A 86 7.57 -2.55 -2.21
N ASP A 87 8.14 -1.67 -3.04
CA ASP A 87 9.45 -1.07 -2.78
C ASP A 87 9.42 -0.03 -1.64
N MET A 88 8.23 0.38 -1.19
CA MET A 88 8.06 1.37 -0.11
C MET A 88 8.17 0.76 1.30
N ILE A 89 8.37 -0.56 1.43
CA ILE A 89 8.22 -1.30 2.70
C ILE A 89 9.57 -1.81 3.25
N ASP A 90 10.58 -1.99 2.42
CA ASP A 90 11.82 -2.64 2.85
C ASP A 90 12.70 -1.79 3.79
N GLU A 91 12.42 -0.49 3.95
CA GLU A 91 13.26 0.39 4.78
C GLU A 91 12.99 0.31 6.29
N ASP A 92 11.82 -0.14 6.76
CA ASP A 92 11.48 -0.06 8.19
C ASP A 92 11.44 -1.41 8.94
N GLY A 93 11.39 -2.54 8.24
CA GLY A 93 11.08 -3.84 8.85
C GLY A 93 12.23 -4.51 9.61
N ASP A 94 13.45 -4.45 9.06
CA ASP A 94 14.50 -5.39 9.49
C ASP A 94 15.62 -4.76 10.32
N ASN A 95 15.81 -3.44 10.29
CA ASN A 95 17.05 -2.83 10.79
C ASN A 95 17.00 -2.30 12.24
N LYS A 96 15.91 -2.53 12.99
CA LYS A 96 15.75 -2.04 14.38
C LYS A 96 15.24 -3.08 15.38
N LEU A 97 15.36 -4.37 15.10
CA LEU A 97 14.97 -5.39 16.08
C LEU A 97 15.99 -5.47 17.22
N THR A 98 15.60 -4.98 18.39
CA THR A 98 16.37 -5.14 19.62
C THR A 98 16.54 -6.62 19.97
N LEU A 99 17.60 -6.98 20.72
CA LEU A 99 17.84 -8.38 21.11
C LEU A 99 16.64 -8.99 21.86
N GLY A 100 15.95 -8.21 22.68
CA GLY A 100 14.74 -8.63 23.39
C GLY A 100 13.57 -8.90 22.44
N GLN A 101 13.41 -8.10 21.40
CA GLN A 101 12.43 -8.32 20.34
C GLN A 101 12.72 -9.61 19.57
N ARG A 102 13.97 -9.89 19.19
CA ARG A 102 14.31 -11.16 18.51
C ARG A 102 14.04 -12.38 19.40
N LEU A 103 14.35 -12.28 20.69
CA LEU A 103 14.07 -13.36 21.65
C LEU A 103 12.56 -13.57 21.85
N ALA A 104 11.79 -12.50 22.00
CA ALA A 104 10.34 -12.59 22.18
C ALA A 104 9.62 -13.18 20.95
N ASP A 105 10.08 -12.92 19.72
CA ASP A 105 9.51 -13.53 18.50
C ASP A 105 9.76 -15.04 18.50
N LYS A 106 10.97 -15.45 18.90
CA LYS A 106 11.35 -16.86 18.97
C LYS A 106 10.60 -17.60 20.09
N VAL A 107 10.41 -16.95 21.24
CA VAL A 107 9.67 -17.51 22.38
C VAL A 107 8.17 -17.60 22.09
N SER A 108 7.58 -16.62 21.40
CA SER A 108 6.17 -16.66 21.00
C SER A 108 5.86 -17.85 20.10
N GLY A 109 6.67 -18.05 19.06
CA GLY A 109 6.52 -19.21 18.16
C GLY A 109 6.73 -20.56 18.85
N PHE A 110 7.57 -20.61 19.89
CA PHE A 110 7.83 -21.84 20.63
C PHE A 110 6.76 -22.13 21.70
N GLY A 111 6.29 -21.09 22.41
CA GLY A 111 5.32 -21.20 23.50
C GLY A 111 3.90 -21.54 23.03
N GLY A 112 3.56 -21.23 21.77
CA GLY A 112 2.26 -21.57 21.17
C GLY A 112 2.17 -22.99 20.56
N SER A 113 3.26 -23.77 20.56
CA SER A 113 3.29 -25.09 19.93
C SER A 113 2.81 -26.19 20.87
N TRP A 114 2.00 -27.13 20.33
CA TRP A 114 1.61 -28.36 21.02
C TRP A 114 2.81 -29.19 21.50
N THR A 115 3.95 -29.12 20.80
CA THR A 115 5.18 -29.83 21.19
C THR A 115 5.79 -29.31 22.48
N PHE A 116 5.67 -28.01 22.76
CA PHE A 116 6.18 -27.39 23.99
C PHE A 116 5.37 -27.86 25.21
N ILE A 117 4.04 -27.90 25.06
CA ILE A 117 3.13 -28.36 26.12
C ILE A 117 3.44 -29.81 26.51
N ILE A 118 3.62 -30.69 25.53
CA ILE A 118 3.93 -32.11 25.77
C ILE A 118 5.30 -32.25 26.45
N LEU A 119 6.34 -31.56 25.97
CA LEU A 119 7.67 -31.57 26.58
C LEU A 119 7.64 -31.08 28.04
N PHE A 120 6.89 -30.01 28.31
CA PHE A 120 6.75 -29.44 29.65
C PHE A 120 6.09 -30.43 30.62
N ILE A 121 5.03 -31.12 30.19
CA ILE A 121 4.37 -32.16 30.99
C ILE A 121 5.32 -33.33 31.30
N ILE A 122 6.10 -33.78 30.31
CA ILE A 122 7.10 -34.85 30.49
C ILE A 122 8.17 -34.41 31.50
N LEU A 123 8.65 -33.17 31.42
CA LEU A 123 9.66 -32.64 32.31
C LEU A 123 9.15 -32.54 33.76
N LEU A 124 7.91 -32.06 33.95
CA LEU A 124 7.28 -32.05 35.28
C LEU A 124 7.12 -33.47 35.84
N PHE A 125 6.67 -34.41 35.01
CA PHE A 125 6.52 -35.80 35.42
C PHE A 125 7.87 -36.43 35.80
N ALA A 126 8.91 -36.18 35.01
CA ALA A 126 10.27 -36.64 35.30
C ALA A 126 10.81 -36.05 36.62
N TRP A 127 10.56 -34.76 36.88
CA TRP A 127 10.95 -34.10 38.14
C TRP A 127 10.29 -34.75 39.36
N VAL A 128 8.99 -35.04 39.25
CA VAL A 128 8.23 -35.72 40.31
C VAL A 128 8.78 -37.14 40.53
N VAL A 129 9.01 -37.92 39.46
CA VAL A 129 9.55 -39.29 39.54
C VAL A 129 10.96 -39.29 40.16
N ILE A 130 11.84 -38.38 39.76
CA ILE A 130 13.21 -38.27 40.31
C ILE A 130 13.18 -37.92 41.80
N ASN A 131 12.34 -36.96 42.21
CA ASN A 131 12.25 -36.57 43.63
C ASN A 131 11.66 -37.68 44.51
N ILE A 132 10.64 -38.40 44.03
CA ILE A 132 10.01 -39.49 44.78
C ILE A 132 10.94 -40.72 44.87
N TYR A 133 11.53 -41.17 43.75
CA TYR A 133 12.26 -42.44 43.72
C TYR A 133 13.75 -42.30 44.06
N TRP A 134 14.41 -41.23 43.61
CA TRP A 134 15.87 -41.10 43.73
C TRP A 134 16.31 -40.30 44.95
N LEU A 135 15.45 -39.39 45.42
CA LEU A 135 15.82 -38.35 46.38
C LEU A 135 15.00 -38.40 47.68
N HIS A 136 14.30 -39.51 47.93
CA HIS A 136 13.57 -39.78 49.17
C HIS A 136 14.47 -39.65 50.43
N ASN A 137 15.76 -40.00 50.33
CA ASN A 137 16.71 -39.97 51.44
C ASN A 137 17.43 -38.62 51.66
N LYS A 138 17.34 -37.66 50.71
CA LYS A 138 18.07 -36.37 50.77
C LYS A 138 17.16 -35.15 50.93
N GLY A 139 15.83 -35.31 50.79
CA GLY A 139 14.86 -34.28 51.16
C GLY A 139 14.93 -32.99 50.34
N PHE A 140 15.39 -33.05 49.09
CA PHE A 140 15.62 -31.87 48.26
C PHE A 140 14.31 -31.17 47.85
N ASP A 141 13.21 -31.92 47.64
CA ASP A 141 11.86 -31.38 47.46
C ASP A 141 10.78 -32.40 47.92
N PRO A 142 10.53 -32.54 49.23
CA PRO A 142 9.53 -33.46 49.77
C PRO A 142 8.11 -33.06 49.34
N TYR A 143 7.21 -34.04 49.25
CA TYR A 143 5.78 -33.77 49.05
C TYR A 143 5.31 -32.76 50.13
N PRO A 144 4.74 -31.59 49.77
CA PRO A 144 3.97 -31.26 48.56
C PRO A 144 4.71 -30.46 47.44
N PHE A 145 6.03 -30.61 47.28
CA PHE A 145 6.85 -29.99 46.21
C PHE A 145 6.85 -28.43 46.20
N ILE A 146 7.29 -27.83 47.30
CA ILE A 146 7.24 -26.38 47.49
C ILE A 146 8.11 -25.62 46.47
N LEU A 147 9.27 -26.17 46.09
CA LEU A 147 10.19 -25.53 45.16
C LEU A 147 9.64 -25.57 43.73
N LEU A 148 9.08 -26.70 43.32
CA LEU A 148 8.40 -26.82 42.03
C LEU A 148 7.24 -25.83 41.91
N ASN A 149 6.42 -25.73 42.96
CA ASN A 149 5.28 -24.82 43.00
C ASN A 149 5.71 -23.34 42.93
N LEU A 150 6.81 -22.98 43.62
CA LEU A 150 7.38 -21.64 43.56
C LEU A 150 7.86 -21.30 42.14
N PHE A 151 8.54 -22.24 41.48
CA PHE A 151 9.04 -22.05 40.12
C PHE A 151 7.90 -21.92 39.09
N LEU A 152 6.88 -22.78 39.18
CA LEU A 152 5.67 -22.71 38.36
C LEU A 152 4.94 -21.37 38.54
N SER A 153 4.82 -20.90 39.77
CA SER A 153 4.17 -19.62 40.08
C SER A 153 4.95 -18.44 39.48
N CYS A 154 6.29 -18.48 39.53
CA CYS A 154 7.13 -17.47 38.91
C CYS A 154 6.99 -17.45 37.38
N ILE A 155 6.98 -18.62 36.73
CA ILE A 155 6.74 -18.73 35.29
C ILE A 155 5.37 -18.18 34.93
N ALA A 156 4.32 -18.59 35.65
CA ALA A 156 2.95 -18.16 35.39
C ALA A 156 2.79 -16.64 35.53
N ALA A 157 3.44 -16.01 36.52
CA ALA A 157 3.43 -14.56 36.69
C ALA A 157 4.06 -13.81 35.49
N LEU A 158 5.08 -14.40 34.86
CA LEU A 158 5.74 -13.82 33.67
C LEU A 158 5.01 -14.13 32.35
N GLN A 159 4.05 -15.08 32.33
CA GLN A 159 3.35 -15.47 31.11
C GLN A 159 2.48 -14.33 30.55
N ALA A 160 1.63 -13.70 31.37
CA ALA A 160 0.69 -12.69 30.88
C ALA A 160 1.37 -11.48 30.20
N PRO A 161 2.44 -10.89 30.76
CA PRO A 161 3.18 -9.81 30.10
C PRO A 161 3.88 -10.25 28.81
N VAL A 162 4.46 -11.46 28.78
CA VAL A 162 5.12 -11.99 27.57
C VAL A 162 4.11 -12.25 26.45
N ILE A 163 2.94 -12.81 26.80
CA ILE A 163 1.83 -12.99 25.87
C ILE A 163 1.35 -11.62 25.36
N MET A 164 1.14 -10.64 26.25
CA MET A 164 0.72 -9.29 25.88
C MET A 164 1.74 -8.57 24.99
N MET A 165 3.04 -8.72 25.27
CA MET A 165 4.11 -8.18 24.41
C MET A 165 4.14 -8.85 23.04
N SER A 166 3.90 -10.17 22.98
CA SER A 166 3.79 -10.87 21.70
C SER A 166 2.54 -10.44 20.93
N GLN A 167 1.42 -10.23 21.61
CA GLN A 167 0.17 -9.79 21.00
C GLN A 167 0.31 -8.37 20.45
N ASN A 168 0.80 -7.42 21.25
CA ASN A 168 1.02 -6.04 20.81
C ASN A 168 1.90 -5.97 19.55
N ARG A 169 2.91 -6.84 19.45
CA ARG A 169 3.75 -6.88 18.26
C ARG A 169 3.09 -7.55 17.05
N GLN A 170 2.26 -8.57 17.27
CA GLN A 170 1.47 -9.15 16.18
C GLN A 170 0.46 -8.13 15.65
N GLU A 171 -0.19 -7.36 16.54
CA GLU A 171 -1.11 -6.29 16.18
C GLU A 171 -0.42 -5.17 15.38
N GLU A 172 0.81 -4.77 15.76
CA GLU A 172 1.60 -3.81 14.98
C GLU A 172 1.87 -4.31 13.55
N LYS A 173 2.28 -5.58 13.41
CA LYS A 173 2.49 -6.22 12.10
C LYS A 173 1.20 -6.32 11.29
N ASP A 174 0.11 -6.72 11.93
CA ASP A 174 -1.21 -6.86 11.30
C ASP A 174 -1.77 -5.50 10.88
N ARG A 175 -1.52 -4.44 11.67
CA ARG A 175 -1.88 -3.06 11.31
C ARG A 175 -1.08 -2.57 10.10
N ALA A 176 0.22 -2.87 10.03
CA ALA A 176 1.05 -2.55 8.87
C ALA A 176 0.57 -3.29 7.62
N ARG A 177 0.29 -4.59 7.74
CA ARG A 177 -0.29 -5.41 6.65
C ARG A 177 -1.63 -4.87 6.17
N SER A 178 -2.52 -4.50 7.09
CA SER A 178 -3.84 -3.94 6.76
C SER A 178 -3.73 -2.62 5.99
N LYS A 179 -2.76 -1.76 6.34
CA LYS A 179 -2.48 -0.53 5.58
C LYS A 179 -1.97 -0.83 4.17
N MET A 180 -1.12 -1.84 4.01
CA MET A 180 -0.62 -2.28 2.71
C MET A 180 -1.77 -2.81 1.84
N ASP A 181 -2.60 -3.69 2.38
CA ASP A 181 -3.75 -4.25 1.66
C ASP A 181 -4.71 -3.14 1.21
N TYR A 182 -4.93 -2.13 2.06
CA TYR A 182 -5.68 -0.92 1.70
C TYR A 182 -5.06 -0.17 0.50
N MET A 183 -3.75 0.09 0.54
CA MET A 183 -3.06 0.79 -0.56
C MET A 183 -3.14 0.04 -1.89
N VAL A 184 -2.97 -1.29 -1.87
CA VAL A 184 -3.07 -2.13 -3.06
C VAL A 184 -4.48 -2.10 -3.63
N ASN A 185 -5.50 -2.21 -2.77
CA ASN A 185 -6.89 -2.13 -3.19
C ASN A 185 -7.23 -0.75 -3.79
N LEU A 186 -6.79 0.34 -3.15
CA LEU A 186 -6.98 1.70 -3.65
C LEU A 186 -6.31 1.89 -5.02
N LYS A 187 -5.06 1.43 -5.18
CA LYS A 187 -4.37 1.46 -6.48
C LYS A 187 -5.17 0.72 -7.55
N SER A 188 -5.65 -0.48 -7.24
CA SER A 188 -6.43 -1.29 -8.17
C SER A 188 -7.73 -0.60 -8.59
N GLU A 189 -8.44 0.02 -7.65
CA GLU A 189 -9.65 0.80 -7.95
C GLU A 189 -9.36 1.98 -8.90
N LEU A 190 -8.27 2.71 -8.64
CA LEU A 190 -7.85 3.83 -9.46
C LEU A 190 -7.42 3.40 -10.88
N GLU A 191 -6.67 2.30 -11.01
CA GLU A 191 -6.30 1.74 -12.31
C GLU A 191 -7.53 1.36 -13.13
N VAL A 192 -8.53 0.72 -12.51
CA VAL A 192 -9.81 0.38 -13.16
C VAL A 192 -10.55 1.64 -13.62
N ARG A 193 -10.58 2.69 -12.79
CA ARG A 193 -11.21 3.97 -13.15
C ARG A 193 -10.53 4.64 -14.34
N ILE A 194 -9.19 4.64 -14.37
CA ILE A 194 -8.41 5.18 -15.49
C ILE A 194 -8.63 4.34 -16.76
N LEU A 195 -8.69 3.02 -16.64
CA LEU A 195 -9.00 2.12 -17.75
C LEU A 195 -10.38 2.43 -18.34
N HIS A 196 -11.39 2.62 -17.49
CA HIS A 196 -12.73 3.05 -17.93
C HIS A 196 -12.69 4.39 -18.67
N GLU A 197 -11.96 5.38 -18.16
CA GLU A 197 -11.85 6.67 -18.84
C GLU A 197 -11.16 6.58 -20.21
N LYS A 198 -10.11 5.75 -20.33
CA LYS A 198 -9.45 5.49 -21.62
C LYS A 198 -10.38 4.76 -22.58
N LEU A 199 -11.18 3.81 -22.09
CA LEU A 199 -12.16 3.10 -22.90
C LEU A 199 -13.22 4.05 -23.46
N ASP A 200 -13.78 4.92 -22.61
CA ASP A 200 -14.73 5.96 -23.02
C ASP A 200 -14.15 6.88 -24.11
N GLN A 201 -12.87 7.28 -23.96
CA GLN A 201 -12.16 8.08 -24.97
C GLN A 201 -12.02 7.35 -26.31
N VAL A 202 -11.65 6.07 -26.29
CA VAL A 202 -11.53 5.26 -27.52
C VAL A 202 -12.88 5.07 -28.20
N LEU A 203 -13.95 4.82 -27.43
CA LEU A 203 -15.31 4.70 -27.95
C LEU A 203 -15.78 6.01 -28.60
N ALA A 204 -15.54 7.15 -27.95
CA ALA A 204 -15.88 8.45 -28.51
C ALA A 204 -15.16 8.72 -29.85
N ASN A 205 -13.88 8.37 -29.95
CA ASN A 205 -13.12 8.49 -31.20
C ASN A 205 -13.70 7.58 -32.30
N HIS A 206 -14.12 6.37 -31.94
CA HIS A 206 -14.73 5.44 -32.90
C HIS A 206 -16.06 5.96 -33.45
N ASP A 207 -16.91 6.50 -32.58
CA ASP A 207 -18.18 7.12 -32.98
C ASP A 207 -17.96 8.31 -33.94
N GLU A 208 -16.93 9.12 -33.70
CA GLU A 208 -16.56 10.22 -34.58
C GLU A 208 -16.15 9.70 -35.97
N ILE A 209 -15.28 8.69 -36.04
CA ILE A 209 -14.86 8.06 -37.31
C ILE A 209 -16.06 7.49 -38.07
N MET A 210 -16.95 6.77 -37.39
CA MET A 210 -18.15 6.19 -37.99
C MET A 210 -19.10 7.26 -38.55
N ASN A 211 -19.22 8.40 -37.88
CA ASN A 211 -20.02 9.53 -38.36
C ASN A 211 -19.40 10.19 -39.60
N HIS A 212 -18.07 10.30 -39.66
CA HIS A 212 -17.37 10.79 -40.85
C HIS A 212 -17.55 9.86 -42.06
N ILE A 213 -17.49 8.54 -41.87
CA ILE A 213 -17.72 7.56 -42.93
C ILE A 213 -19.16 7.65 -43.45
N LYS A 214 -20.16 7.72 -42.57
CA LYS A 214 -21.58 7.87 -42.98
C LYS A 214 -21.83 9.16 -43.76
N LYS A 215 -21.27 10.30 -43.34
CA LYS A 215 -21.42 11.57 -44.07
C LYS A 215 -20.71 11.57 -45.43
N GLY A 216 -19.55 10.92 -45.54
CA GLY A 216 -18.84 10.78 -46.82
C GLY A 216 -19.61 9.94 -47.84
N ASN A 217 -20.28 8.88 -47.38
CA ASN A 217 -21.04 7.98 -48.25
C ASN A 217 -22.39 8.58 -48.70
N GLY A 218 -23.03 9.41 -47.87
CA GLY A 218 -24.32 10.06 -48.19
C GLY A 218 -24.25 11.28 -49.11
N ASN A 219 -23.04 11.81 -49.41
CA ASN A 219 -22.83 12.89 -50.39
C ASN A 219 -22.44 12.36 -51.78
N SER A 220 -22.44 11.04 -51.97
CA SER A 220 -22.02 10.36 -53.21
C SER A 220 -23.17 9.75 -54.00
N GLU A 221 -24.42 9.95 -53.56
CA GLU A 221 -25.68 9.61 -54.27
C GLU A 221 -26.43 10.89 -54.64
#